data_AF-A0A3M0Z9W2-F1
#
_entry.id   AF-A0A3M0Z9W2-F1
#
_cell.length_a   1.000
_cell.length_b   1.000
_cell.length_c   1.000
_cell.angle_alpha   90.00
_cell.angle_beta   90.00
_cell.angle_gamma   90.00
#
_symmetry.space_group_name_H-M   'P 1'
#
loop_
_entity.id
_entity.type
_entity.pdbx_description
1 polymer ?
#
loop_
_entity_poly.entity_id
_entity_poly.type
_entity_poly.pdbx_seq_one_letter_code
_entity_poly.pdbx_strand_id
1 'polypeptide(L)'
;MDPLTSPLPQEMVANWHRLCSCDDICTYIPHLAQYLLDQIEIRDEDTARRITALRHDALAQALELLLSWFRNVGGARWLISPLPPAGADVEPEAERILADEYTFYSQTDRILRRADGGLNWDYQGPTGDQEWAWALNRHFHLGILLEAFLKTGNSRYAARIDQDLRDWIIHSFPYPARQSSSAMWRGLEIHFRAKRWTEIFFRLQQSPQFNPATRILVLLSLIAHAHYLRHFHKPTGNWIAMELCGLTAIATRIPEYRFSGAYLQYAEERLQQELRNQFYPDGAQKELTASYHWVTLHNFEEFSRLCAQAGLSVAETFHEGIERACDYLAALLRPSGCG
;
A
#
# COMPACT_ATOMS: atom_id res chain seq x y z
N MET A 1 13.10 -21.10 -2.06
CA MET A 1 12.72 -20.31 -0.87
C MET A 1 12.45 -18.90 -1.36
N ASP A 2 11.35 -18.27 -0.94
CA ASP A 2 11.04 -16.89 -1.33
C ASP A 2 12.14 -15.97 -0.79
N PRO A 3 12.89 -15.22 -1.64
CA PRO A 3 14.03 -14.44 -1.17
C PRO A 3 13.62 -13.31 -0.21
N LEU A 4 12.34 -12.89 -0.20
CA LEU A 4 11.83 -11.87 0.71
C LEU A 4 11.78 -12.33 2.18
N THR A 5 11.90 -13.63 2.44
CA THR A 5 11.91 -14.20 3.81
C THR A 5 13.29 -14.25 4.45
N SER A 6 14.31 -13.72 3.76
CA SER A 6 15.69 -13.68 4.27
C SER A 6 16.01 -12.29 4.84
N PRO A 7 16.81 -12.19 5.92
CA PRO A 7 17.20 -10.91 6.49
C PRO A 7 18.06 -10.12 5.49
N LEU A 8 17.95 -8.79 5.54
CA LEU A 8 18.83 -7.90 4.77
C LEU A 8 20.25 -7.90 5.34
N PRO A 9 21.28 -7.58 4.53
CA PRO A 9 22.64 -7.40 5.04
C PRO A 9 22.70 -6.34 6.14
N GLN A 10 23.37 -6.65 7.25
CA GLN A 10 23.45 -5.74 8.41
C GLN A 10 24.04 -4.37 8.04
N GLU A 11 25.01 -4.34 7.11
CA GLU A 11 25.59 -3.10 6.63
C GLU A 11 24.57 -2.22 5.89
N MET A 12 23.68 -2.83 5.10
CA MET A 12 22.59 -2.11 4.43
C MET A 12 21.63 -1.52 5.46
N VAL A 13 21.28 -2.30 6.49
CA VAL A 13 20.39 -1.84 7.58
C VAL A 13 21.03 -0.68 8.34
N ALA A 14 22.32 -0.77 8.69
CA ALA A 14 23.04 0.30 9.38
C ALA A 14 23.15 1.60 8.54
N ASN A 15 23.23 1.48 7.22
CA ASN A 15 23.37 2.60 6.29
C ASN A 15 22.06 2.96 5.56
N TRP A 16 20.91 2.53 6.08
CA TRP A 16 19.61 2.66 5.40
C TRP A 16 19.30 4.09 4.91
N HIS A 17 19.73 5.11 5.65
CA HIS A 17 19.50 6.53 5.35
C HIS A 17 20.28 7.02 4.12
N ARG A 18 21.31 6.29 3.67
CA ARG A 18 22.17 6.67 2.54
C ARG A 18 21.71 6.10 1.20
N LEU A 19 20.80 5.13 1.21
CA LEU A 19 20.36 4.46 -0.03
C LEU A 19 19.49 5.42 -0.85
N CYS A 20 20.00 5.83 -2.01
CA CYS A 20 19.33 6.78 -2.89
C CYS A 20 19.20 6.29 -4.34
N SER A 21 20.07 5.38 -4.80
CA SER A 21 20.18 4.98 -6.20
C SER A 21 19.80 3.52 -6.46
N CYS A 22 19.66 3.15 -7.74
CA CYS A 22 19.55 1.75 -8.15
C CYS A 22 20.86 0.99 -7.90
N ASP A 23 22.02 1.64 -8.01
CA ASP A 23 23.32 1.06 -7.69
C ASP A 23 23.44 0.65 -6.22
N ASP A 24 22.90 1.46 -5.29
CA ASP A 24 22.87 1.12 -3.87
C ASP A 24 22.12 -0.20 -3.62
N ILE A 25 20.96 -0.37 -4.28
CA ILE A 25 20.17 -1.60 -4.20
C ILE A 25 20.95 -2.79 -4.79
N CYS A 26 21.55 -2.61 -5.97
CA CYS A 26 22.32 -3.66 -6.62
C CYS A 26 23.59 -4.04 -5.85
N THR A 27 24.17 -3.11 -5.10
CA THR A 27 25.35 -3.34 -4.27
C THR A 27 25.01 -4.21 -3.06
N TYR A 28 23.93 -3.88 -2.34
CA TYR A 28 23.58 -4.60 -1.11
C TYR A 28 22.74 -5.85 -1.35
N ILE A 29 21.77 -5.80 -2.26
CA ILE A 29 20.76 -6.85 -2.46
C ILE A 29 20.53 -7.18 -3.95
N PRO A 30 21.57 -7.53 -4.72
CA PRO A 30 21.44 -7.84 -6.15
C PRO A 30 20.46 -8.98 -6.44
N HIS A 31 20.37 -9.95 -5.52
CA HIS A 31 19.44 -11.07 -5.64
C HIS A 31 17.96 -10.63 -5.53
N LEU A 32 17.64 -9.65 -4.67
CA LEU A 32 16.28 -9.08 -4.60
C LEU A 32 15.99 -8.19 -5.80
N ALA A 33 16.98 -7.47 -6.32
CA ALA A 33 16.84 -6.72 -7.57
C ALA A 33 16.50 -7.63 -8.76
N GLN A 34 17.20 -8.76 -8.91
CA GLN A 34 16.87 -9.78 -9.91
C GLN A 34 15.46 -10.35 -9.69
N TYR A 35 15.15 -10.70 -8.45
CA TYR A 35 13.83 -11.22 -8.09
C TYR A 35 12.72 -10.22 -8.48
N LEU A 36 12.89 -8.93 -8.22
CA LEU A 36 11.92 -7.91 -8.65
C LEU A 36 11.72 -7.94 -10.16
N LEU A 37 12.80 -7.97 -10.95
CA LEU A 37 12.69 -8.05 -12.41
C LEU A 37 11.95 -9.32 -12.87
N ASP A 38 12.14 -10.45 -12.17
CA ASP A 38 11.41 -11.71 -12.46
C ASP A 38 9.92 -11.67 -12.07
N GLN A 39 9.52 -10.71 -11.23
CA GLN A 39 8.12 -10.53 -10.82
C GLN A 39 7.36 -9.57 -11.74
N ILE A 40 8.04 -8.78 -12.58
CA ILE A 40 7.41 -7.75 -13.41
C ILE A 40 7.42 -8.14 -14.89
N GLU A 41 6.25 -8.28 -15.47
CA GLU A 41 5.99 -8.60 -16.88
C GLU A 41 5.54 -7.33 -17.64
N ILE A 42 6.50 -6.69 -18.32
CA ILE A 42 6.25 -5.52 -19.17
C ILE A 42 5.70 -5.98 -20.53
N ARG A 43 4.54 -5.43 -20.93
CA ARG A 43 3.89 -5.76 -22.21
C ARG A 43 4.58 -5.15 -23.44
N ASP A 44 5.29 -4.04 -23.26
CA ASP A 44 6.09 -3.45 -24.33
C ASP A 44 7.33 -4.29 -24.62
N GLU A 45 7.33 -4.95 -25.79
CA GLU A 45 8.37 -5.92 -26.15
C GLU A 45 9.77 -5.31 -26.22
N ASP A 46 9.90 -4.05 -26.66
CA ASP A 46 11.21 -3.40 -26.74
C ASP A 46 11.79 -3.13 -25.34
N THR A 47 11.00 -2.52 -24.46
CA THR A 47 11.39 -2.27 -23.07
C THR A 47 11.70 -3.57 -22.35
N ALA A 48 10.85 -4.60 -22.50
CA ALA A 48 11.07 -5.91 -21.90
C ALA A 48 12.38 -6.55 -22.38
N ARG A 49 12.67 -6.48 -23.68
CA ARG A 49 13.91 -7.00 -24.28
C ARG A 49 15.14 -6.26 -23.74
N ARG A 50 15.06 -4.93 -23.62
CA ARG A 50 16.17 -4.10 -23.11
C ARG A 50 16.47 -4.38 -21.63
N ILE A 51 15.44 -4.50 -20.79
CA ILE A 51 15.61 -4.91 -19.38
C ILE A 51 16.25 -6.30 -19.32
N THR A 52 15.76 -7.25 -20.12
CA THR A 52 16.31 -8.62 -20.18
C THR A 52 17.77 -8.65 -20.62
N ALA A 53 18.18 -7.80 -21.55
CA ALA A 53 19.57 -7.71 -21.98
C ALA A 53 20.49 -7.15 -20.89
N LEU A 54 20.00 -6.18 -20.10
CA LEU A 54 20.81 -5.50 -19.08
C LEU A 54 20.86 -6.26 -17.74
N ARG A 55 19.89 -7.13 -17.45
CA ARG A 55 19.72 -7.70 -16.11
C ARG A 55 20.93 -8.43 -15.55
N HIS A 56 21.82 -8.98 -16.38
CA HIS A 56 22.99 -9.74 -15.92
C HIS A 56 24.23 -8.84 -15.74
N ASP A 57 24.57 -8.04 -16.76
CA ASP A 57 25.82 -7.27 -16.79
C ASP A 57 25.66 -5.83 -16.29
N ALA A 58 24.43 -5.32 -16.24
CA ALA A 58 24.12 -3.92 -15.93
C ALA A 58 22.80 -3.80 -15.14
N LEU A 59 22.71 -4.54 -14.02
CA LEU A 59 21.47 -4.65 -13.24
C LEU A 59 20.90 -3.30 -12.78
N ALA A 60 21.74 -2.35 -12.38
CA ALA A 60 21.27 -1.01 -12.00
C ALA A 60 20.58 -0.29 -13.17
N GLN A 61 21.11 -0.38 -14.39
CA GLN A 61 20.49 0.19 -15.58
C GLN A 61 19.17 -0.51 -15.93
N ALA A 62 19.07 -1.83 -15.69
CA ALA A 62 17.81 -2.56 -15.84
C ALA A 62 16.74 -2.04 -14.85
N LEU A 63 17.10 -1.76 -13.60
CA LEU A 63 16.20 -1.15 -12.62
C LEU A 63 15.82 0.29 -12.99
N GLU A 64 16.76 1.09 -13.51
CA GLU A 64 16.47 2.44 -13.99
C GLU A 64 15.47 2.44 -15.14
N LEU A 65 15.61 1.51 -16.08
CA LEU A 65 14.62 1.32 -17.16
C LEU A 65 13.26 0.90 -16.61
N LEU A 66 13.21 0.02 -15.61
CA LEU A 66 11.96 -0.35 -14.93
C LEU A 66 11.30 0.88 -14.26
N LEU A 67 12.07 1.71 -13.56
CA LEU A 67 11.55 2.93 -12.95
C LEU A 67 11.09 3.94 -14.00
N SER A 68 11.82 4.05 -15.11
CA SER A 68 11.42 4.87 -16.26
C SER A 68 10.11 4.39 -16.88
N TRP A 69 9.90 3.08 -16.97
CA TRP A 69 8.63 2.50 -17.42
C TRP A 69 7.47 2.95 -16.54
N PHE A 70 7.56 2.76 -15.21
CA PHE A 70 6.51 3.17 -14.28
C PHE A 70 6.30 4.69 -14.21
N ARG A 71 7.32 5.49 -14.52
CA ARG A 71 7.21 6.96 -14.55
C ARG A 71 6.38 7.44 -15.74
N ASN A 72 6.40 6.72 -16.86
CA ASN A 72 5.93 7.25 -18.15
C ASN A 72 4.76 6.46 -18.77
N VAL A 73 4.73 5.15 -18.58
CA VAL A 73 3.83 4.25 -19.34
C VAL A 73 3.08 3.28 -18.43
N GLY A 74 3.77 2.71 -17.44
CA GLY A 74 3.29 1.58 -16.66
C GLY A 74 2.26 1.91 -15.59
N GLY A 75 1.52 0.87 -15.21
CA GLY A 75 0.61 0.81 -14.08
C GLY A 75 -0.49 1.86 -14.03
N ALA A 76 -0.79 2.32 -12.82
CA ALA A 76 -1.84 3.30 -12.56
C ALA A 76 -1.45 4.73 -12.94
N ARG A 77 -1.14 4.96 -14.22
CA ARG A 77 -0.74 6.28 -14.74
C ARG A 77 -1.74 7.39 -14.46
N TRP A 78 -3.03 7.07 -14.26
CA TRP A 78 -4.06 8.05 -13.90
C TRP A 78 -3.84 8.67 -12.51
N LEU A 79 -2.98 8.09 -11.67
CA LEU A 79 -2.54 8.65 -10.39
C LEU A 79 -1.31 9.55 -10.54
N ILE A 80 -0.63 9.53 -11.69
CA ILE A 80 0.50 10.42 -11.96
C ILE A 80 -0.08 11.79 -12.35
N SER A 81 0.22 12.80 -11.53
CA SER A 81 -0.17 14.19 -11.76
C SER A 81 1.06 15.10 -11.85
N PRO A 82 0.96 16.26 -12.53
CA PRO A 82 1.98 17.29 -12.44
C PRO A 82 2.29 17.62 -10.99
N LEU A 83 3.55 17.89 -10.69
CA LEU A 83 3.92 18.35 -9.36
C LEU A 83 3.40 19.78 -9.13
N PRO A 84 3.05 20.13 -7.89
CA PRO A 84 2.81 21.52 -7.54
C PRO A 84 4.07 22.37 -7.77
N PRO A 85 3.92 23.69 -8.03
CA PRO A 85 5.05 24.62 -7.99
C PRO A 85 5.78 24.53 -6.66
N ALA A 86 7.10 24.74 -6.66
CA ALA A 86 7.86 24.76 -5.42
C ALA A 86 7.30 25.84 -4.48
N GLY A 87 7.06 25.47 -3.23
CA GLY A 87 6.53 26.36 -2.22
C GLY A 87 7.12 26.08 -0.84
N ALA A 88 6.79 26.95 0.11
CA ALA A 88 7.28 26.90 1.49
C ALA A 88 6.15 26.92 2.52
N ASP A 89 4.89 26.97 2.07
CA ASP A 89 3.73 26.96 2.96
C ASP A 89 3.70 25.65 3.77
N VAL A 90 3.18 25.79 4.99
CA VAL A 90 3.18 24.72 5.97
C VAL A 90 1.76 24.27 6.31
N GLU A 91 1.58 22.95 6.45
CA GLU A 91 0.37 22.35 6.98
C GLU A 91 0.61 21.93 8.44
N PRO A 92 -0.18 22.41 9.42
CA PRO A 92 0.11 22.19 10.83
C PRO A 92 0.27 20.72 11.23
N GLU A 93 -0.57 19.83 10.69
CA GLU A 93 -0.48 18.40 10.98
C GLU A 93 0.75 17.75 10.35
N ALA A 94 1.13 18.18 9.15
CA ALA A 94 2.35 17.71 8.50
C ALA A 94 3.61 18.16 9.27
N GLU A 95 3.63 19.38 9.82
CA GLU A 95 4.75 19.83 10.65
C GLU A 95 4.89 19.02 11.96
N ARG A 96 3.77 18.58 12.57
CA ARG A 96 3.82 17.65 13.72
C ARG A 96 4.46 16.33 13.33
N ILE A 97 4.08 15.75 12.20
CA ILE A 97 4.67 14.51 11.68
C ILE A 97 6.17 14.69 11.41
N LEU A 98 6.59 15.83 10.84
CA LEU A 98 8.01 16.15 10.65
C LEU A 98 8.78 16.21 11.99
N ALA A 99 8.12 16.59 13.08
CA ALA A 99 8.66 16.61 14.44
C ALA A 99 8.49 15.28 15.20
N ASP A 100 8.13 14.19 14.50
CA ASP A 100 7.87 12.86 15.05
C ASP A 100 6.72 12.79 16.06
N GLU A 101 5.80 13.75 16.00
CA GLU A 101 4.60 13.82 16.84
C GLU A 101 3.38 13.30 16.07
N TYR A 102 2.73 12.28 16.63
CA TYR A 102 1.61 11.58 15.99
C TYR A 102 0.41 11.55 16.92
N THR A 103 -0.78 11.69 16.34
CA THR A 103 -2.05 11.57 17.05
C THR A 103 -2.83 10.37 16.52
N PHE A 104 -3.08 9.39 17.38
CA PHE A 104 -3.95 8.24 17.09
C PHE A 104 -4.97 8.08 18.21
N TYR A 105 -6.24 7.85 17.86
CA TYR A 105 -7.33 7.64 18.83
C TYR A 105 -7.38 8.71 19.93
N SER A 106 -7.24 9.98 19.54
CA SER A 106 -7.19 11.16 20.44
C SER A 106 -5.99 11.20 21.41
N GLN A 107 -5.00 10.32 21.27
CA GLN A 107 -3.76 10.31 22.04
C GLN A 107 -2.61 10.81 21.17
N THR A 108 -1.93 11.85 21.64
CA THR A 108 -0.76 12.42 20.96
C THR A 108 0.50 12.09 21.72
N ASP A 109 1.53 11.64 21.01
CA ASP A 109 2.85 11.42 21.59
C ASP A 109 3.96 11.57 20.54
N ARG A 110 5.19 11.72 21.01
CA ARG A 110 6.38 11.80 20.16
C ARG A 110 7.10 10.46 20.13
N ILE A 111 7.28 9.93 18.93
CA ILE A 111 8.02 8.67 18.74
C ILE A 111 9.51 8.95 18.84
N LEU A 112 10.18 8.28 19.79
CA LEU A 112 11.63 8.31 19.85
C LEU A 112 12.24 7.48 18.72
N ARG A 113 13.26 8.05 18.08
CA ARG A 113 14.06 7.35 17.07
C ARG A 113 14.97 6.32 17.74
N ARG A 114 15.17 5.20 17.06
CA ARG A 114 16.18 4.19 17.40
C ARG A 114 17.58 4.78 17.25
N ALA A 115 18.59 4.04 17.73
CA ALA A 115 20.00 4.46 17.63
C ALA A 115 20.47 4.66 16.18
N ASP A 116 19.86 3.96 15.22
CA ASP A 116 20.11 4.09 13.78
C ASP A 116 19.36 5.28 13.11
N GLY A 117 18.63 6.08 13.90
CA GLY A 117 17.87 7.24 13.43
C GLY A 117 16.50 6.92 12.80
N GLY A 118 16.12 5.65 12.66
CA GLY A 118 14.78 5.26 12.22
C GLY A 118 13.75 5.31 13.34
N LEU A 119 12.47 5.28 12.99
CA LEU A 119 11.37 5.31 13.96
C LEU A 119 11.27 3.97 14.69
N ASN A 120 10.86 4.02 15.95
CA ASN A 120 10.42 2.81 16.65
C ASN A 120 9.02 2.41 16.17
N TRP A 121 8.97 1.58 15.12
CA TRP A 121 7.72 1.14 14.49
C TRP A 121 6.85 0.23 15.36
N ASP A 122 7.38 -0.30 16.46
CA ASP A 122 6.62 -1.09 17.45
C ASP A 122 6.24 -0.25 18.69
N TYR A 123 6.40 1.07 18.64
CA TYR A 123 6.04 1.94 19.75
C TYR A 123 4.54 1.90 20.06
N GLN A 124 4.19 1.64 21.31
CA GLN A 124 2.81 1.41 21.78
C GLN A 124 2.17 2.68 22.38
N GLY A 125 2.70 3.85 22.03
CA GLY A 125 2.16 5.13 22.49
C GLY A 125 2.37 5.41 23.99
N PRO A 126 1.73 6.47 24.50
CA PRO A 126 1.96 6.97 25.86
C PRO A 126 1.44 6.04 26.96
N THR A 127 0.48 5.18 26.62
CA THR A 127 -0.20 4.27 27.55
C THR A 127 0.25 2.82 27.40
N GLY A 128 1.13 2.51 26.45
CA GLY A 128 1.54 1.13 26.17
C GLY A 128 0.45 0.28 25.50
N ASP A 129 -0.43 0.90 24.71
CA ASP A 129 -1.48 0.21 23.96
C ASP A 129 -0.98 -0.23 22.56
N GLN A 130 -1.09 -1.52 22.28
CA GLN A 130 -0.71 -2.10 21.00
C GLN A 130 -1.51 -1.53 19.81
N GLU A 131 -2.74 -1.03 20.02
CA GLU A 131 -3.49 -0.33 18.98
C GLU A 131 -2.76 0.90 18.45
N TRP A 132 -1.96 1.57 19.27
CA TRP A 132 -1.15 2.72 18.84
C TRP A 132 -0.05 2.28 17.87
N ALA A 133 0.62 1.16 18.14
CA ALA A 133 1.59 0.56 17.22
C ALA A 133 0.93 0.12 15.92
N TRP A 134 -0.25 -0.50 15.97
CA TRP A 134 -1.01 -0.84 14.76
C TRP A 134 -1.37 0.41 13.95
N ALA A 135 -1.87 1.48 14.60
CA ALA A 135 -2.23 2.73 13.93
C ALA A 135 -1.04 3.39 13.21
N LEU A 136 0.13 3.42 13.85
CA LEU A 136 1.37 3.89 13.23
C LEU A 136 1.67 3.12 11.94
N ASN A 137 1.53 1.79 11.98
CA ASN A 137 1.80 0.87 10.87
C ASN A 137 0.70 0.84 9.79
N ARG A 138 -0.40 1.60 9.94
CA ARG A 138 -1.36 1.87 8.84
C ARG A 138 -0.87 2.95 7.88
N HIS A 139 0.15 3.72 8.28
CA HIS A 139 0.80 4.77 7.47
C HIS A 139 -0.16 5.88 7.01
N PHE A 140 -1.18 6.21 7.81
CA PHE A 140 -2.06 7.34 7.52
C PHE A 140 -1.31 8.67 7.48
N HIS A 141 -0.24 8.81 8.28
CA HIS A 141 0.66 9.97 8.26
C HIS A 141 1.28 10.22 6.87
N LEU A 142 1.57 9.18 6.08
CA LEU A 142 2.09 9.37 4.73
C LEU A 142 1.06 9.98 3.77
N GLY A 143 -0.23 9.72 4.00
CA GLY A 143 -1.32 10.38 3.27
C GLY A 143 -1.39 11.87 3.58
N ILE A 144 -1.30 12.22 4.87
CA ILE A 144 -1.28 13.62 5.32
C ILE A 144 -0.09 14.37 4.70
N LEU A 145 1.11 13.77 4.73
CA LEU A 145 2.30 14.37 4.12
C LEU A 145 2.14 14.50 2.59
N LEU A 146 1.53 13.53 1.93
CA LEU A 146 1.32 13.58 0.48
C LEU A 146 0.36 14.71 0.11
N GLU A 147 -0.76 14.82 0.83
CA GLU A 147 -1.74 15.89 0.62
C GLU A 147 -1.12 17.26 0.90
N ALA A 148 -0.35 17.40 1.98
CA ALA A 148 0.37 18.62 2.29
C ALA A 148 1.38 18.99 1.19
N PHE A 149 2.15 18.02 0.70
CA PHE A 149 3.08 18.24 -0.43
C PHE A 149 2.34 18.72 -1.68
N LEU A 150 1.26 18.04 -2.08
CA LEU A 150 0.50 18.39 -3.28
C LEU A 150 -0.19 19.74 -3.17
N LYS A 151 -0.55 20.17 -1.95
CA LYS A 151 -1.17 21.46 -1.68
C LYS A 151 -0.17 22.61 -1.68
N THR A 152 0.99 22.44 -1.04
CA THR A 152 1.91 23.56 -0.77
C THR A 152 3.17 23.57 -1.62
N GLY A 153 3.51 22.45 -2.26
CA GLY A 153 4.78 22.30 -2.97
C GLY A 153 6.02 22.25 -2.07
N ASN A 154 5.85 22.15 -0.75
CA ASN A 154 6.94 22.08 0.21
C ASN A 154 7.62 20.70 0.17
N SER A 155 8.83 20.65 -0.38
CA SER A 155 9.56 19.41 -0.65
C SER A 155 9.92 18.61 0.60
N ARG A 156 9.92 19.23 1.80
CA ARG A 156 10.20 18.53 3.07
C ARG A 156 9.21 17.39 3.31
N TYR A 157 7.96 17.55 2.90
CA TYR A 157 6.94 16.52 3.07
C TYR A 157 7.19 15.30 2.17
N ALA A 158 7.54 15.53 0.89
CA ALA A 158 7.90 14.43 -0.01
C ALA A 158 9.20 13.72 0.42
N ALA A 159 10.19 14.48 0.91
CA ALA A 159 11.43 13.92 1.45
C ALA A 159 11.17 13.06 2.70
N ARG A 160 10.24 13.48 3.56
CA ARG A 160 9.83 12.69 4.72
C ARG A 160 9.14 11.38 4.32
N ILE A 161 8.25 11.42 3.33
CA ILE A 161 7.60 10.20 2.81
C ILE A 161 8.64 9.19 2.31
N ASP A 162 9.64 9.66 1.56
CA ASP A 162 10.74 8.83 1.09
C ASP A 162 11.52 8.18 2.25
N GLN A 163 11.87 8.99 3.26
CA GLN A 163 12.59 8.53 4.44
C GLN A 163 11.80 7.49 5.24
N ASP A 164 10.53 7.75 5.54
CA ASP A 164 9.70 6.86 6.37
C ASP A 164 9.39 5.55 5.64
N LEU A 165 9.16 5.58 4.32
CA LEU A 165 9.01 4.36 3.52
C LEU A 165 10.29 3.53 3.53
N ARG A 166 11.45 4.15 3.28
CA ARG A 166 12.74 3.45 3.26
C ARG A 166 13.08 2.86 4.63
N ASP A 167 12.90 3.64 5.70
CA ASP A 167 13.10 3.19 7.08
C ASP A 167 12.19 2.00 7.42
N TRP A 168 10.88 2.14 7.22
CA TRP A 168 9.92 1.09 7.53
C TRP A 168 10.23 -0.18 6.76
N ILE A 169 10.47 -0.08 5.44
CA ILE A 169 10.69 -1.26 4.61
C ILE A 169 11.91 -2.00 5.12
N ILE A 170 13.05 -1.33 5.28
CA ILE A 170 14.31 -1.98 5.70
C ILE A 170 14.18 -2.65 7.07
N HIS A 171 13.49 -2.02 8.02
CA HIS A 171 13.33 -2.57 9.37
C HIS A 171 12.16 -3.56 9.51
N SER A 172 11.28 -3.63 8.51
CA SER A 172 10.22 -4.64 8.43
C SER A 172 10.69 -6.00 7.91
N PHE A 173 11.91 -6.07 7.35
CA PHE A 173 12.48 -7.32 6.85
C PHE A 173 12.95 -8.24 7.99
N PRO A 174 12.84 -9.57 7.82
CA PRO A 174 12.27 -10.26 6.66
C PRO A 174 10.74 -10.25 6.64
N TYR A 175 10.17 -10.38 5.44
CA TYR A 175 8.75 -10.69 5.26
C TYR A 175 8.43 -12.02 5.97
N PRO A 176 7.42 -12.10 6.86
CA PRO A 176 7.19 -13.30 7.67
C PRO A 176 6.70 -14.54 6.92
N ALA A 177 6.12 -14.41 5.73
CA ALA A 177 5.52 -15.50 4.95
C ALA A 177 4.59 -16.45 5.76
N ARG A 178 3.86 -15.88 6.72
CA ARG A 178 2.83 -16.54 7.52
C ARG A 178 1.89 -15.49 8.08
N GLN A 179 0.70 -15.90 8.53
CA GLN A 179 -0.21 -15.01 9.25
C GLN A 179 0.50 -14.44 10.48
N SER A 180 0.48 -13.11 10.63
CA SER A 180 1.15 -12.39 11.73
C SER A 180 0.16 -11.52 12.51
N SER A 181 0.53 -11.26 13.77
CA SER A 181 -0.12 -10.30 14.67
C SER A 181 0.80 -9.12 15.04
N SER A 182 2.03 -9.10 14.52
CA SER A 182 2.96 -7.99 14.76
C SER A 182 2.42 -6.68 14.21
N ALA A 183 2.87 -5.55 14.77
CA ALA A 183 2.40 -4.25 14.34
C ALA A 183 2.68 -4.01 12.84
N MET A 184 3.87 -4.43 12.39
CA MET A 184 4.30 -4.27 11.00
C MET A 184 3.61 -5.23 10.02
N TRP A 185 3.22 -6.46 10.40
CA TRP A 185 2.74 -7.47 9.43
C TRP A 185 1.36 -8.07 9.73
N ARG A 186 0.53 -7.42 10.57
CA ARG A 186 -0.87 -7.82 10.68
C ARG A 186 -1.64 -7.43 9.41
N GLY A 187 -2.50 -8.34 8.94
CA GLY A 187 -3.17 -8.24 7.64
C GLY A 187 -3.99 -6.96 7.40
N LEU A 188 -4.62 -6.42 8.45
CA LEU A 188 -5.35 -5.17 8.38
C LEU A 188 -4.44 -3.97 8.05
N GLU A 189 -3.28 -3.87 8.69
CA GLU A 189 -2.30 -2.82 8.41
C GLU A 189 -1.69 -2.99 7.00
N ILE A 190 -1.45 -4.23 6.57
CA ILE A 190 -0.98 -4.55 5.21
C ILE A 190 -1.98 -4.03 4.17
N HIS A 191 -3.28 -4.18 4.39
CA HIS A 191 -4.31 -3.62 3.51
C HIS A 191 -4.19 -2.09 3.39
N PHE A 192 -4.12 -1.37 4.52
CA PHE A 192 -4.04 0.08 4.50
C PHE A 192 -2.78 0.57 3.78
N ARG A 193 -1.63 -0.07 4.04
CA ARG A 193 -0.38 0.24 3.34
C ARG A 193 -0.45 -0.09 1.86
N ALA A 194 -1.00 -1.24 1.46
CA ALA A 194 -1.16 -1.61 0.06
C ALA A 194 -1.87 -0.49 -0.74
N LYS A 195 -2.97 0.05 -0.20
CA LYS A 195 -3.69 1.18 -0.81
C LYS A 195 -2.89 2.47 -0.79
N ARG A 196 -2.28 2.84 0.34
CA ARG A 196 -1.58 4.13 0.47
C ARG A 196 -0.27 4.17 -0.30
N TRP A 197 0.49 3.08 -0.28
CA TRP A 197 1.81 3.03 -0.89
C TRP A 197 1.76 2.94 -2.41
N THR A 198 0.79 2.21 -2.97
CA THR A 198 0.58 2.23 -4.43
C THR A 198 0.17 3.62 -4.89
N GLU A 199 -0.66 4.36 -4.14
CA GLU A 199 -0.96 5.76 -4.44
C GLU A 199 0.29 6.64 -4.39
N ILE A 200 1.05 6.61 -3.29
CA ILE A 200 2.29 7.38 -3.13
C ILE A 200 3.27 7.07 -4.26
N PHE A 201 3.43 5.78 -4.57
CA PHE A 201 4.35 5.32 -5.61
C PHE A 201 4.08 6.05 -6.92
N PHE A 202 2.83 6.10 -7.38
CA PHE A 202 2.48 6.79 -8.63
C PHE A 202 2.46 8.32 -8.49
N ARG A 203 1.92 8.87 -7.41
CA ARG A 203 1.81 10.32 -7.18
C ARG A 203 3.16 11.02 -7.10
N LEU A 204 4.20 10.34 -6.61
CA LEU A 204 5.54 10.90 -6.46
C LEU A 204 6.50 10.50 -7.60
N GLN A 205 6.02 9.90 -8.70
CA GLN A 205 6.91 9.47 -9.79
C GLN A 205 7.74 10.60 -10.40
N GLN A 206 7.22 11.83 -10.42
CA GLN A 206 7.92 13.00 -10.93
C GLN A 206 8.73 13.73 -9.85
N SER A 207 8.56 13.39 -8.57
CA SER A 207 9.24 14.07 -7.47
C SER A 207 10.71 13.65 -7.39
N PRO A 208 11.67 14.61 -7.39
CA PRO A 208 13.08 14.30 -7.16
C PRO A 208 13.36 13.86 -5.72
N GLN A 209 12.43 14.11 -4.79
CA GLN A 209 12.57 13.70 -3.38
C GLN A 209 12.27 12.21 -3.17
N PHE A 210 11.60 11.55 -4.12
CA PHE A 210 11.29 10.14 -4.03
C PHE A 210 12.37 9.32 -4.75
N ASN A 211 13.34 8.85 -3.97
CA ASN A 211 14.60 8.30 -4.45
C ASN A 211 14.41 6.98 -5.22
N PRO A 212 15.22 6.72 -6.26
CA PRO A 212 15.25 5.44 -6.96
C PRO A 212 15.32 4.22 -6.03
N ALA A 213 16.19 4.25 -5.01
CA ALA A 213 16.30 3.15 -4.04
C ALA A 213 14.96 2.86 -3.35
N THR A 214 14.27 3.90 -2.87
CA THR A 214 12.98 3.77 -2.19
C THR A 214 11.90 3.26 -3.13
N ARG A 215 11.87 3.69 -4.40
CA ARG A 215 10.93 3.19 -5.41
C ARG A 215 11.07 1.68 -5.59
N ILE A 216 12.30 1.18 -5.68
CA ILE A 216 12.59 -0.25 -5.81
C ILE A 216 12.17 -1.02 -4.55
N LEU A 217 12.49 -0.49 -3.36
CA LEU A 217 12.09 -1.06 -2.08
C LEU A 217 10.56 -1.13 -1.94
N VAL A 218 9.83 -0.11 -2.38
CA VAL A 218 8.36 -0.09 -2.39
C VAL A 218 7.81 -1.18 -3.29
N LEU A 219 8.34 -1.35 -4.52
CA LEU A 219 7.89 -2.42 -5.42
C LEU A 219 8.13 -3.82 -4.82
N LEU A 220 9.33 -4.06 -4.27
CA LEU A 220 9.66 -5.31 -3.59
C LEU A 220 8.71 -5.59 -2.42
N SER A 221 8.46 -4.58 -1.59
CA SER A 221 7.58 -4.73 -0.44
C SER A 221 6.13 -4.91 -0.85
N LEU A 222 5.65 -4.26 -1.92
CA LEU A 222 4.30 -4.46 -2.45
C LEU A 222 4.08 -5.88 -2.98
N ILE A 223 5.09 -6.52 -3.55
CA ILE A 223 5.05 -7.95 -3.90
C ILE A 223 4.83 -8.80 -2.64
N ALA A 224 5.58 -8.53 -1.57
CA ALA A 224 5.41 -9.21 -0.28
C ALA A 224 4.01 -8.98 0.32
N HIS A 225 3.49 -7.75 0.23
CA HIS A 225 2.15 -7.39 0.70
C HIS A 225 1.08 -8.13 -0.12
N ALA A 226 1.20 -8.19 -1.44
CA ALA A 226 0.27 -8.92 -2.30
C ALA A 226 0.28 -10.42 -2.00
N HIS A 227 1.47 -11.01 -1.85
CA HIS A 227 1.60 -12.41 -1.44
C HIS A 227 0.95 -12.65 -0.07
N TYR A 228 1.17 -11.78 0.92
CA TYR A 228 0.49 -11.91 2.22
C TYR A 228 -1.03 -11.84 2.09
N LEU A 229 -1.57 -10.82 1.42
CA LEU A 229 -3.01 -10.62 1.29
C LEU A 229 -3.67 -11.73 0.46
N ARG A 230 -2.92 -12.44 -0.37
CA ARG A 230 -3.40 -13.61 -1.10
C ARG A 230 -3.42 -14.87 -0.23
N HIS A 231 -2.40 -15.09 0.60
CA HIS A 231 -2.16 -16.39 1.24
C HIS A 231 -2.45 -16.44 2.75
N PHE A 232 -2.47 -15.29 3.42
CA PHE A 232 -2.54 -15.18 4.88
C PHE A 232 -3.57 -14.15 5.38
N HIS A 233 -4.49 -13.72 4.51
CA HIS A 233 -5.66 -12.93 4.90
C HIS A 233 -6.59 -13.74 5.82
N LYS A 234 -7.45 -13.06 6.57
CA LYS A 234 -8.46 -13.67 7.42
C LYS A 234 -9.44 -14.49 6.57
N PRO A 235 -9.82 -15.69 7.03
CA PRO A 235 -10.67 -16.58 6.26
C PRO A 235 -12.13 -16.11 6.21
N THR A 236 -12.60 -15.32 7.17
CA THR A 236 -14.00 -14.88 7.32
C THR A 236 -14.09 -13.54 8.06
N GLY A 237 -15.30 -12.98 8.14
CA GLY A 237 -15.61 -11.75 8.87
C GLY A 237 -15.44 -10.50 8.03
N ASN A 238 -15.51 -9.32 8.63
CA ASN A 238 -15.39 -8.04 7.91
C ASN A 238 -13.97 -7.78 7.36
N TRP A 239 -12.93 -8.35 7.97
CA TRP A 239 -11.54 -8.11 7.57
C TRP A 239 -11.19 -8.70 6.21
N ILE A 240 -11.81 -9.82 5.81
CA ILE A 240 -11.50 -10.44 4.51
C ILE A 240 -11.78 -9.47 3.36
N ALA A 241 -12.88 -8.72 3.43
CA ALA A 241 -13.24 -7.78 2.38
C ALA A 241 -12.23 -6.63 2.30
N MET A 242 -11.79 -6.13 3.45
CA MET A 242 -10.73 -5.13 3.54
C MET A 242 -9.42 -5.67 2.95
N GLU A 243 -8.92 -6.82 3.44
CA GLU A 243 -7.66 -7.42 2.99
C GLU A 243 -7.65 -7.67 1.48
N LEU A 244 -8.76 -8.17 0.92
CA LEU A 244 -8.89 -8.37 -0.53
C LEU A 244 -9.02 -7.07 -1.32
N CYS A 245 -9.55 -5.98 -0.74
CA CYS A 245 -9.44 -4.65 -1.35
C CYS A 245 -7.98 -4.16 -1.39
N GLY A 246 -7.17 -4.53 -0.38
CA GLY A 246 -5.73 -4.26 -0.40
C GLY A 246 -5.03 -5.01 -1.53
N LEU A 247 -5.37 -6.29 -1.71
CA LEU A 247 -4.85 -7.12 -2.80
C LEU A 247 -5.26 -6.56 -4.17
N THR A 248 -6.54 -6.20 -4.30
CA THR A 248 -7.12 -5.60 -5.50
C THR A 248 -6.43 -4.28 -5.84
N ALA A 249 -6.14 -3.43 -4.85
CA ALA A 249 -5.43 -2.18 -5.09
C ALA A 249 -4.02 -2.40 -5.67
N ILE A 250 -3.29 -3.42 -5.23
CA ILE A 250 -1.99 -3.76 -5.82
C ILE A 250 -2.18 -4.30 -7.23
N ALA A 251 -3.05 -5.29 -7.41
CA ALA A 251 -3.27 -5.97 -8.68
C ALA A 251 -3.75 -5.02 -9.80
N THR A 252 -4.61 -4.07 -9.46
CA THR A 252 -5.16 -3.09 -10.40
C THR A 252 -4.19 -1.94 -10.71
N ARG A 253 -3.33 -1.55 -9.75
CA ARG A 253 -2.41 -0.43 -9.94
C ARG A 253 -1.04 -0.84 -10.49
N ILE A 254 -0.66 -2.10 -10.33
CA ILE A 254 0.57 -2.70 -10.87
C ILE A 254 0.18 -3.95 -11.67
N PRO A 255 -0.55 -3.81 -12.79
CA PRO A 255 -0.92 -4.92 -13.66
C PRO A 255 0.29 -5.65 -14.27
N GLU A 256 1.47 -5.03 -14.27
CA GLU A 256 2.73 -5.66 -14.68
C GLU A 256 3.26 -6.67 -13.66
N TYR A 257 2.80 -6.64 -12.40
CA TYR A 257 3.15 -7.73 -11.50
C TYR A 257 2.52 -9.03 -12.01
N ARG A 258 3.33 -10.06 -12.22
CA ARG A 258 2.94 -11.27 -12.95
C ARG A 258 1.74 -12.03 -12.36
N PHE A 259 1.50 -11.88 -11.06
CA PHE A 259 0.36 -12.51 -10.40
C PHE A 259 -0.87 -11.59 -10.30
N SER A 260 -0.82 -10.34 -10.75
CA SER A 260 -1.92 -9.37 -10.64
C SER A 260 -3.22 -9.90 -11.23
N GLY A 261 -3.20 -10.52 -12.42
CA GLY A 261 -4.40 -11.12 -13.02
C GLY A 261 -5.01 -12.22 -12.15
N ALA A 262 -4.18 -13.18 -11.70
CA ALA A 262 -4.63 -14.28 -10.86
C ALA A 262 -5.11 -13.81 -9.47
N TYR A 263 -4.48 -12.77 -8.91
CA TYR A 263 -4.85 -12.20 -7.62
C TYR A 263 -6.14 -11.40 -7.70
N LEU A 264 -6.38 -10.70 -8.80
CA LEU A 264 -7.64 -10.01 -9.05
C LEU A 264 -8.79 -11.01 -9.20
N GLN A 265 -8.60 -12.06 -10.00
CA GLN A 265 -9.59 -13.13 -10.14
C GLN A 265 -9.92 -13.77 -8.79
N TYR A 266 -8.89 -14.10 -7.99
CA TYR A 266 -9.09 -14.65 -6.65
C TYR A 266 -9.88 -13.70 -5.73
N ALA A 267 -9.55 -12.41 -5.73
CA ALA A 267 -10.26 -11.41 -4.95
C ALA A 267 -11.73 -11.33 -5.36
N GLU A 268 -12.02 -11.31 -6.67
CA GLU A 268 -13.38 -11.28 -7.19
C GLU A 268 -14.19 -12.52 -6.75
N GLU A 269 -13.66 -13.73 -6.98
CA GLU A 269 -14.32 -14.98 -6.61
C GLU A 269 -14.63 -15.03 -5.10
N ARG A 270 -13.63 -14.66 -4.28
CA ARG A 270 -13.77 -14.71 -2.83
C ARG A 270 -14.72 -13.62 -2.31
N LEU A 271 -14.68 -12.41 -2.86
CA LEU A 271 -15.60 -11.33 -2.49
C LEU A 271 -17.03 -11.62 -2.94
N GLN A 272 -17.25 -12.21 -4.12
CA GLN A 272 -18.58 -12.66 -4.52
C GLN A 272 -19.16 -13.69 -3.54
N GLN A 273 -18.33 -14.62 -3.06
CA GLN A 273 -18.73 -15.57 -2.03
C GLN A 273 -19.04 -14.86 -0.70
N GLU A 274 -18.20 -13.91 -0.28
CA GLU A 274 -18.41 -13.16 0.96
C GLU A 274 -19.63 -12.25 0.92
N LEU A 275 -19.96 -11.66 -0.23
CA LEU A 275 -21.18 -10.87 -0.40
C LEU A 275 -22.42 -11.73 -0.07
N ARG A 276 -22.47 -12.96 -0.58
CA ARG A 276 -23.53 -13.93 -0.22
C ARG A 276 -23.46 -14.41 1.23
N ASN A 277 -22.26 -14.50 1.79
CA ASN A 277 -22.07 -14.93 3.17
C ASN A 277 -22.39 -13.85 4.19
N GLN A 278 -22.29 -12.57 3.84
CA GLN A 278 -22.42 -11.44 4.78
C GLN A 278 -23.76 -10.71 4.65
N PHE A 279 -24.49 -10.89 3.55
CA PHE A 279 -25.82 -10.30 3.34
C PHE A 279 -26.91 -11.36 3.17
N TYR A 280 -28.10 -11.05 3.66
CA TYR A 280 -29.33 -11.77 3.36
C TYR A 280 -29.84 -11.42 1.94
N PRO A 281 -30.76 -12.21 1.36
CA PRO A 281 -31.31 -11.92 0.03
C PRO A 281 -32.02 -10.56 -0.09
N ASP A 282 -32.48 -9.99 1.02
CA ASP A 282 -33.12 -8.67 1.11
C ASP A 282 -32.13 -7.51 1.29
N GLY A 283 -30.82 -7.79 1.31
CA GLY A 283 -29.78 -6.77 1.47
C GLY A 283 -29.38 -6.47 2.92
N ALA A 284 -30.04 -7.07 3.92
CA ALA A 284 -29.62 -6.88 5.31
C ALA A 284 -28.25 -7.53 5.57
N GLN A 285 -27.33 -6.83 6.26
CA GLN A 285 -26.06 -7.43 6.68
C GLN A 285 -26.31 -8.31 7.91
N LYS A 286 -25.67 -9.47 7.98
CA LYS A 286 -26.04 -10.55 8.93
C LYS A 286 -25.81 -10.24 10.41
N GLU A 287 -25.03 -9.22 10.77
CA GLU A 287 -24.87 -8.75 12.15
C GLU A 287 -25.99 -7.80 12.59
N LEU A 288 -26.91 -7.44 11.69
CA LEU A 288 -28.14 -6.69 11.97
C LEU A 288 -27.90 -5.38 12.75
N THR A 289 -26.78 -4.73 12.48
CA THR A 289 -26.38 -3.46 13.07
C THR A 289 -26.02 -2.48 11.96
N ALA A 290 -26.58 -1.26 12.03
CA ALA A 290 -26.41 -0.26 10.96
C ALA A 290 -24.95 0.11 10.71
N SER A 291 -24.13 0.20 11.77
CA SER A 291 -22.70 0.48 11.66
C SER A 291 -21.93 -0.62 10.94
N TYR A 292 -22.16 -1.88 11.28
CA TYR A 292 -21.51 -3.02 10.60
C TYR A 292 -22.03 -3.22 9.19
N HIS A 293 -23.32 -2.96 8.95
CA HIS A 293 -23.88 -2.93 7.60
C HIS A 293 -23.12 -1.92 6.73
N TRP A 294 -22.98 -0.68 7.19
CA TRP A 294 -22.27 0.37 6.46
C TRP A 294 -20.80 0.03 6.22
N VAL A 295 -20.06 -0.41 7.25
CA VAL A 295 -18.65 -0.79 7.11
C VAL A 295 -18.47 -1.94 6.11
N THR A 296 -19.35 -2.92 6.17
CA THR A 296 -19.31 -4.08 5.27
C THR A 296 -19.59 -3.64 3.83
N LEU A 297 -20.68 -2.90 3.60
CA LEU A 297 -21.07 -2.37 2.30
C LEU A 297 -19.94 -1.52 1.68
N HIS A 298 -19.36 -0.62 2.46
CA HIS A 298 -18.26 0.23 2.02
C HIS A 298 -17.06 -0.56 1.47
N ASN A 299 -16.73 -1.71 2.08
CA ASN A 299 -15.64 -2.56 1.58
C ASN A 299 -15.99 -3.21 0.24
N PHE A 300 -17.23 -3.64 0.02
CA PHE A 300 -17.66 -4.20 -1.26
C PHE A 300 -17.72 -3.12 -2.36
N GLU A 301 -18.21 -1.92 -2.04
CA GLU A 301 -18.16 -0.76 -2.94
C GLU A 301 -16.71 -0.36 -3.27
N GLU A 302 -15.80 -0.43 -2.29
CA GLU A 302 -14.38 -0.14 -2.50
C GLU A 302 -13.78 -1.08 -3.55
N PHE A 303 -14.11 -2.38 -3.53
CA PHE A 303 -13.68 -3.31 -4.58
C PHE A 303 -14.17 -2.88 -5.96
N SER A 304 -15.47 -2.61 -6.11
CA SER A 304 -16.05 -2.13 -7.38
C SER A 304 -15.37 -0.84 -7.87
N ARG A 305 -15.10 0.10 -6.96
CA ARG A 305 -14.42 1.36 -7.26
C ARG A 305 -12.97 1.12 -7.73
N LEU A 306 -12.23 0.22 -7.10
CA LEU A 306 -10.85 -0.11 -7.50
C LEU A 306 -10.82 -0.75 -8.90
N CYS A 307 -11.74 -1.66 -9.19
CA CYS A 307 -11.89 -2.24 -10.53
C CYS A 307 -12.24 -1.17 -11.56
N ALA A 308 -13.23 -0.32 -11.27
CA ALA A 308 -13.65 0.75 -12.17
C ALA A 308 -12.53 1.77 -12.47
N GLN A 309 -11.71 2.12 -11.47
CA GLN A 309 -10.54 2.99 -11.64
C GLN A 309 -9.51 2.40 -12.60
N ALA A 310 -9.41 1.07 -12.69
CA ALA A 310 -8.56 0.37 -13.64
C ALA A 310 -9.25 0.05 -14.98
N GLY A 311 -10.48 0.54 -15.20
CA GLY A 311 -11.27 0.25 -16.40
C GLY A 311 -11.81 -1.17 -16.47
N LEU A 312 -11.95 -1.85 -15.32
CA LEU A 312 -12.47 -3.21 -15.20
C LEU A 312 -13.89 -3.18 -14.63
N SER A 313 -14.76 -4.05 -15.15
CA SER A 313 -16.10 -4.28 -14.61
C SER A 313 -16.09 -5.42 -13.60
N VAL A 314 -16.92 -5.30 -12.55
CA VAL A 314 -17.26 -6.43 -11.68
C VAL A 314 -18.42 -7.23 -12.28
N ALA A 315 -18.59 -8.49 -11.87
CA ALA A 315 -19.76 -9.27 -12.25
C ALA A 315 -21.09 -8.57 -11.90
N GLU A 316 -22.09 -8.70 -12.78
CA GLU A 316 -23.43 -8.11 -12.60
C GLU A 316 -24.08 -8.56 -11.28
N THR A 317 -23.95 -9.85 -10.93
CA THR A 317 -24.47 -10.40 -9.66
C THR A 317 -23.82 -9.79 -8.41
N PHE A 318 -22.58 -9.32 -8.53
CA PHE A 318 -21.90 -8.60 -7.46
C PHE A 318 -22.47 -7.17 -7.32
N HIS A 319 -22.66 -6.49 -8.45
CA HIS A 319 -23.29 -5.17 -8.49
C HIS A 319 -24.72 -5.20 -7.91
N GLU A 320 -25.56 -6.14 -8.34
CA GLU A 320 -26.92 -6.33 -7.80
C GLU A 320 -26.92 -6.59 -6.29
N GLY A 321 -25.91 -7.29 -5.76
CA GLY A 321 -25.79 -7.54 -4.33
C GLY A 321 -25.43 -6.29 -3.53
N ILE A 322 -24.57 -5.42 -4.07
CA ILE A 322 -24.31 -4.10 -3.50
C ILE A 322 -25.58 -3.24 -3.55
N GLU A 323 -26.28 -3.23 -4.68
CA GLU A 323 -27.52 -2.46 -4.86
C GLU A 323 -28.58 -2.83 -3.82
N ARG A 324 -28.83 -4.13 -3.59
CA ARG A 324 -29.75 -4.58 -2.53
C ARG A 324 -29.33 -4.13 -1.14
N ALA A 325 -28.03 -4.15 -0.83
CA ALA A 325 -27.52 -3.68 0.45
C ALA A 325 -27.73 -2.15 0.60
N CYS A 326 -27.51 -1.39 -0.47
CA CYS A 326 -27.83 0.04 -0.51
C CYS A 326 -29.34 0.31 -0.29
N ASP A 327 -30.21 -0.45 -0.96
CA ASP A 327 -31.67 -0.34 -0.80
C ASP A 327 -32.11 -0.61 0.64
N TYR A 328 -31.54 -1.63 1.27
CA TYR A 328 -31.79 -1.94 2.68
C TYR A 328 -31.37 -0.77 3.59
N LEU A 329 -30.17 -0.20 3.38
CA LEU A 329 -29.72 0.96 4.14
C LEU A 329 -30.64 2.16 3.94
N ALA A 330 -31.03 2.44 2.70
CA ALA A 330 -31.95 3.53 2.37
C ALA A 330 -33.31 3.37 3.06
N ALA A 331 -33.83 2.14 3.17
CA ALA A 331 -35.08 1.85 3.86
C ALA A 331 -34.99 2.05 5.39
N LEU A 332 -33.80 1.90 5.98
CA LEU A 332 -33.57 2.14 7.42
C LEU A 332 -33.38 3.63 7.76
N LEU A 333 -32.95 4.45 6.81
CA LEU A 333 -32.69 5.86 7.05
C LEU A 333 -33.98 6.61 7.39
N ARG A 334 -33.99 7.26 8.55
CA ARG A 334 -35.05 8.22 8.89
C ARG A 334 -34.90 9.48 8.03
N PRO A 335 -35.96 10.31 7.88
CA PRO A 335 -35.90 11.58 7.15
C PRO A 335 -34.81 12.55 7.64
N SER A 336 -34.32 12.38 8.87
CA SER A 336 -33.20 13.16 9.42
C SER A 336 -31.83 12.76 8.86
N GLY A 337 -31.74 11.71 8.04
CA GLY A 337 -30.48 11.12 7.58
C GLY A 337 -29.79 10.23 8.61
N CYS A 338 -30.49 9.81 9.66
CA CYS A 338 -29.96 8.93 10.71
C CYS A 338 -30.70 7.58 10.73
N GLY A 339 -29.95 6.47 10.71
CA GLY A 339 -30.46 5.11 10.72
C GLY A 339 -29.87 4.31 11.87
#